data_AF-A0A852WSS8-F1
#
_entry.id   AF-A0A852WSS8-F1
#
_cell.length_a   1.000
_cell.length_b   1.000
_cell.length_c   1.000
_cell.angle_alpha   90.00
_cell.angle_beta   90.00
_cell.angle_gamma   90.00
#
_symmetry.space_group_name_H-M   'P 1'
#
loop_
_entity.id
_entity.type
_entity.pdbx_description
1 polymer ?
#
loop_
_entity_poly.entity_id
_entity_poly.type
_entity_poly.pdbx_seq_one_letter_code
_entity_poly.pdbx_strand_id
1 'polypeptide(L)'
;MPRLLTAVTAAVLLTAAGTGCSADSPAPGATPASQVATYRAPSAYRVGESRLRLLVNELDPGSPQRQILADGHVSRSELDQAWRAYAGCVSDVGFEVSDPVWDPVSNVELLYTYRRVGAALPSSAGDQQPTEPTDEASRIDDCEASYWFPVWAIYAADTPTHMTPLLAGAVVACMSRRGYDVRGSTGFGQVVGARNGYAEGARVEAGRSCVSEAMAAHYPDLPYRPIR
;
A
#
# COMPACT_ATOMS: atom_id res chain seq x y z
N MET A 1 -48.24 40.56 -33.49
CA MET A 1 -48.74 41.35 -32.34
C MET A 1 -47.56 41.75 -31.48
N PRO A 2 -47.15 43.03 -31.45
CA PRO A 2 -46.06 43.50 -30.60
C PRO A 2 -46.64 44.17 -29.34
N ARG A 3 -46.15 43.83 -28.15
CA ARG A 3 -46.26 44.71 -26.97
C ARG A 3 -44.99 44.61 -26.14
N LEU A 4 -44.19 45.67 -26.28
CA LEU A 4 -43.25 46.17 -25.28
C LEU A 4 -43.95 46.36 -23.94
N LEU A 5 -43.27 46.09 -22.83
CA LEU A 5 -43.45 46.83 -21.57
C LEU A 5 -42.16 46.76 -20.73
N THR A 6 -41.50 47.91 -20.70
CA THR A 6 -40.43 48.35 -19.82
C THR A 6 -40.98 48.66 -18.43
N ALA A 7 -40.33 48.25 -17.34
CA ALA A 7 -40.38 48.95 -16.04
C ALA A 7 -39.27 48.43 -15.10
N VAL A 8 -38.21 49.21 -14.87
CA VAL A 8 -37.99 50.16 -13.74
C VAL A 8 -37.60 49.49 -12.41
N THR A 9 -36.28 49.50 -12.21
CA THR A 9 -35.46 49.71 -11.00
C THR A 9 -36.12 49.94 -9.64
N ALA A 10 -35.65 49.21 -8.62
CA ALA A 10 -35.58 49.70 -7.24
C ALA A 10 -34.24 49.27 -6.60
N ALA A 11 -33.33 50.24 -6.47
CA ALA A 11 -32.08 50.12 -5.75
C ALA A 11 -32.34 50.35 -4.26
N VAL A 12 -31.88 49.43 -3.40
CA VAL A 12 -31.81 49.63 -1.95
C VAL A 12 -30.35 49.65 -1.56
N LEU A 13 -29.84 50.85 -1.28
CA LEU A 13 -28.59 51.10 -0.58
C LEU A 13 -28.79 50.80 0.91
N LEU A 14 -28.01 49.87 1.44
CA LEU A 14 -27.81 49.71 2.88
C LEU A 14 -26.33 49.87 3.18
N THR A 15 -25.97 51.08 3.58
CA THR A 15 -24.69 51.44 4.17
C THR A 15 -24.65 50.96 5.62
N ALA A 16 -23.84 49.94 5.90
CA ALA A 16 -23.40 49.60 7.25
C ALA A 16 -21.90 49.91 7.36
N ALA A 17 -21.59 51.10 7.87
CA ALA A 17 -20.26 51.44 8.34
C ALA A 17 -20.16 51.01 9.81
N GLY A 18 -19.32 50.02 10.07
CA GLY A 18 -18.98 49.55 11.41
C GLY A 18 -17.51 49.16 11.43
N THR A 19 -16.69 50.06 11.95
CA THR A 19 -15.24 49.95 12.17
C THR A 19 -14.90 48.90 13.23
N GLY A 20 -13.92 48.05 12.97
CA GLY A 20 -13.38 47.10 13.94
C GLY A 20 -12.16 46.31 13.45
N CYS A 21 -11.12 46.99 12.97
CA CYS A 21 -9.81 46.38 12.76
C CYS A 21 -9.11 46.19 14.12
N SER A 22 -8.82 44.96 14.52
CA SER A 22 -7.64 44.56 15.32
C SER A 22 -7.64 43.05 15.55
N ALA A 23 -7.13 42.32 14.56
CA ALA A 23 -6.46 41.05 14.77
C ALA A 23 -5.52 40.83 13.57
N ASP A 24 -4.37 41.50 13.60
CA ASP A 24 -3.14 41.03 12.94
C ASP A 24 -2.79 39.68 13.57
N SER A 25 -3.53 38.64 13.21
CA SER A 25 -2.98 37.29 13.26
C SER A 25 -2.18 37.15 11.97
N PRO A 26 -0.84 37.13 12.01
CA PRO A 26 -0.07 36.83 10.83
C PRO A 26 -0.63 35.54 10.24
N ALA A 27 -1.00 35.58 8.96
CA ALA A 27 -1.42 34.38 8.25
C ALA A 27 -0.40 33.29 8.57
N PRO A 28 -0.83 32.08 9.02
CA PRO A 28 0.09 31.01 9.34
C PRO A 28 1.06 30.89 8.18
N GLY A 29 2.36 31.09 8.46
CA GLY A 29 3.39 31.10 7.44
C GLY A 29 3.22 29.85 6.60
N ALA A 30 3.07 30.02 5.29
CA ALA A 30 2.93 28.92 4.35
C ALA A 30 4.01 27.89 4.69
N THR A 31 3.59 26.76 5.24
CA THR A 31 4.51 25.70 5.62
C THR A 31 5.19 25.27 4.32
N PRO A 32 6.52 25.21 4.25
CA PRO A 32 7.22 24.87 3.03
C PRO A 32 6.63 23.62 2.40
N ALA A 33 6.46 23.70 1.08
CA ALA A 33 5.76 22.76 0.22
C ALA A 33 5.93 21.30 0.64
N SER A 34 4.82 20.56 0.53
CA SER A 34 4.76 19.10 0.55
C SER A 34 6.03 18.49 -0.02
N GLN A 35 6.68 17.61 0.75
CA GLN A 35 7.88 16.91 0.30
C GLN A 35 7.66 16.41 -1.12
N VAL A 36 8.57 16.75 -2.03
CA VAL A 36 8.49 16.32 -3.42
C VAL A 36 8.33 14.80 -3.43
N ALA A 37 7.29 14.26 -4.09
CA ALA A 37 7.18 12.82 -4.23
C ALA A 37 8.44 12.27 -4.86
N THR A 38 9.02 11.29 -4.18
CA THR A 38 10.12 10.51 -4.69
C THR A 38 9.66 9.07 -4.88
N TYR A 39 10.09 8.46 -5.98
CA TYR A 39 10.03 7.03 -6.19
C TYR A 39 11.45 6.48 -6.08
N ARG A 40 11.61 5.45 -5.27
CA ARG A 40 12.81 4.64 -5.20
C ARG A 40 12.41 3.19 -5.46
N ALA A 41 13.00 2.59 -6.48
CA ALA A 41 12.76 1.19 -6.78
C ALA A 41 13.11 0.34 -5.54
N PRO A 42 12.30 -0.69 -5.22
CA PRO A 42 12.57 -1.61 -4.11
C PRO A 42 13.89 -2.39 -4.23
N SER A 43 14.66 -2.22 -5.31
CA SER A 43 15.97 -2.85 -5.54
C SER A 43 17.02 -2.56 -4.45
N ALA A 44 16.74 -1.65 -3.50
CA ALA A 44 17.56 -1.42 -2.31
C ALA A 44 17.44 -2.52 -1.24
N TYR A 45 16.45 -3.40 -1.33
CA TYR A 45 16.22 -4.49 -0.36
C TYR A 45 16.73 -5.84 -0.84
N ARG A 46 17.72 -5.88 -1.75
CA ARG A 46 18.45 -7.12 -2.02
C ARG A 46 19.20 -7.51 -0.77
N VAL A 47 18.67 -8.47 -0.02
CA VAL A 47 19.40 -9.11 1.06
C VAL A 47 20.57 -9.82 0.40
N GLY A 48 21.79 -9.34 0.64
CA GLY A 48 22.98 -9.94 0.03
C GLY A 48 23.10 -11.41 0.40
N GLU A 49 23.67 -12.22 -0.50
CA GLU A 49 23.80 -13.69 -0.35
C GLU A 49 24.39 -14.09 1.02
N SER A 50 25.36 -13.34 1.53
CA SER A 50 25.96 -13.58 2.86
C SER A 50 24.96 -13.42 4.00
N ARG A 51 24.04 -12.45 3.92
CA ARG A 51 23.00 -12.23 4.94
C ARG A 51 21.89 -13.28 4.84
N LEU A 52 21.57 -13.73 3.62
CA LEU A 52 20.67 -14.87 3.42
C LEU A 52 21.24 -16.15 4.02
N ARG A 53 22.52 -16.43 3.76
CA ARG A 53 23.20 -17.60 4.34
C ARG A 53 23.22 -17.57 5.87
N LEU A 54 23.41 -16.39 6.47
CA LEU A 54 23.30 -16.22 7.93
C LEU A 54 21.90 -16.52 8.43
N LEU A 55 20.86 -15.93 7.80
CA LEU A 55 19.46 -16.22 8.14
C LEU A 55 19.16 -17.72 8.08
N VAL A 56 19.57 -18.41 7.02
CA VAL A 56 19.36 -19.86 6.86
C VAL A 56 20.13 -20.68 7.90
N ASN A 57 21.35 -20.27 8.25
CA ASN A 57 22.17 -20.97 9.26
C ASN A 57 21.65 -20.77 10.69
N GLU A 58 20.98 -19.65 10.95
CA GLU A 58 20.34 -19.35 12.23
C GLU A 58 19.01 -20.09 12.41
N LEU A 59 18.43 -20.64 11.34
CA LEU A 59 17.24 -21.48 11.43
C LEU A 59 17.54 -22.80 12.14
N ASP A 60 16.58 -23.22 12.97
CA ASP A 60 16.58 -24.54 13.59
C ASP A 60 16.82 -25.65 12.54
N PRO A 61 17.70 -26.64 12.78
CA PRO A 61 17.96 -27.72 11.83
C PRO A 61 16.74 -28.53 11.39
N GLY A 62 15.71 -28.62 12.23
CA GLY A 62 14.43 -29.24 11.91
C GLY A 62 13.43 -28.30 11.24
N SER A 63 13.78 -27.03 11.03
CA SER A 63 12.88 -26.04 10.43
C SER A 63 12.52 -26.44 8.99
N PRO A 64 11.23 -26.47 8.63
CA PRO A 64 10.79 -26.73 7.25
C PRO A 64 11.29 -25.67 6.26
N GLN A 65 11.57 -24.45 6.72
CA GLN A 65 12.13 -23.40 5.88
C GLN A 65 13.53 -23.73 5.36
N ARG A 66 14.34 -24.51 6.09
CA ARG A 66 15.71 -24.83 5.65
C ARG A 66 15.74 -25.54 4.31
N GLN A 67 14.72 -26.36 4.00
CA GLN A 67 14.62 -27.03 2.71
C GLN A 67 14.25 -26.05 1.60
N ILE A 68 13.29 -25.15 1.87
CA ILE A 68 12.87 -24.11 0.93
C ILE A 68 14.02 -23.14 0.62
N LEU A 69 14.85 -22.83 1.61
CA LEU A 69 15.91 -21.83 1.48
C LEU A 69 17.28 -22.43 1.09
N ALA A 70 17.34 -23.73 0.78
CA ALA A 70 18.60 -24.45 0.61
C ALA A 70 19.42 -23.97 -0.59
N ASP A 71 18.77 -23.53 -1.66
CA ASP A 71 19.42 -23.01 -2.87
C ASP A 71 19.53 -21.47 -2.89
N GLY A 72 19.05 -20.81 -1.83
CA GLY A 72 19.07 -19.35 -1.70
C GLY A 72 18.04 -18.62 -2.57
N HIS A 73 17.15 -19.35 -3.24
CA HIS A 73 16.07 -18.80 -4.05
C HIS A 73 14.72 -19.30 -3.52
N VAL A 74 13.67 -18.53 -3.77
CA VAL A 74 12.31 -18.96 -3.43
C VAL A 74 11.45 -18.80 -4.67
N SER A 75 10.89 -19.91 -5.13
CA SER A 75 9.87 -19.94 -6.18
C SER A 75 8.49 -19.56 -5.62
N ARG A 76 7.57 -19.21 -6.51
CA ARG A 76 6.18 -18.94 -6.12
C ARG A 76 5.52 -20.15 -5.45
N SER A 77 5.79 -21.36 -5.93
CA SER A 77 5.27 -22.59 -5.33
C SER A 77 5.79 -22.84 -3.91
N GLU A 78 7.04 -22.47 -3.64
CA GLU A 78 7.63 -22.56 -2.30
C GLU A 78 7.07 -21.49 -1.37
N LEU A 79 6.83 -20.28 -1.88
CA LEU A 79 6.11 -19.25 -1.13
C LEU A 79 4.69 -19.71 -0.79
N ASP A 80 3.96 -20.30 -1.73
CA ASP A 80 2.61 -20.85 -1.49
C ASP A 80 2.63 -22.02 -0.49
N GLN A 81 3.71 -22.80 -0.44
CA GLN A 81 3.92 -23.84 0.56
C GLN A 81 4.15 -23.24 1.95
N ALA A 82 5.06 -22.27 2.06
CA ALA A 82 5.34 -21.52 3.28
C ALA A 82 4.09 -20.83 3.83
N TRP A 83 3.32 -20.19 2.95
CA TRP A 83 2.03 -19.58 3.27
C TRP A 83 1.05 -20.58 3.90
N ARG A 84 0.87 -21.76 3.30
CA ARG A 84 -0.05 -22.77 3.84
C ARG A 84 0.38 -23.28 5.22
N ALA A 85 1.68 -23.43 5.44
CA ALA A 85 2.21 -23.82 6.75
C ALA A 85 1.99 -22.72 7.80
N TYR A 86 2.22 -21.46 7.43
CA TYR A 86 1.94 -20.29 8.26
C TYR A 86 0.45 -20.18 8.62
N ALA A 87 -0.44 -20.24 7.63
CA ALA A 87 -1.88 -20.16 7.83
C ALA A 87 -2.39 -21.29 8.75
N GLY A 88 -1.87 -22.51 8.56
CA GLY A 88 -2.15 -23.64 9.46
C GLY A 88 -1.72 -23.37 10.90
N CYS A 89 -0.49 -22.88 11.11
CA CYS A 89 0.01 -22.51 12.44
C CYS A 89 -0.87 -21.45 13.11
N VAL A 90 -1.24 -20.39 12.39
CA VAL A 90 -2.12 -19.33 12.91
C VAL A 90 -3.52 -19.86 13.22
N SER A 91 -4.04 -20.79 12.43
CA SER A 91 -5.27 -21.52 12.73
C SER A 91 -5.20 -22.38 13.98
N ASP A 92 -4.07 -23.04 14.24
CA ASP A 92 -3.86 -23.80 15.49
C ASP A 92 -3.76 -22.90 16.73
N VAL A 93 -3.42 -21.61 16.55
CA VAL A 93 -3.48 -20.59 17.61
C VAL A 93 -4.92 -20.11 17.88
N GLY A 94 -5.87 -20.42 16.99
CA GLY A 94 -7.29 -20.07 17.14
C GLY A 94 -7.77 -18.92 16.24
N PHE A 95 -7.06 -18.64 15.14
CA PHE A 95 -7.40 -17.58 14.19
C PHE A 95 -7.76 -18.16 12.82
N GLU A 96 -8.85 -17.67 12.23
CA GLU A 96 -9.17 -17.94 10.84
C GLU A 96 -8.42 -16.96 9.95
N VAL A 97 -7.61 -17.48 9.03
CA VAL A 97 -6.85 -16.69 8.05
C VAL A 97 -7.61 -16.70 6.72
N SER A 98 -7.76 -15.53 6.10
CA SER A 98 -8.38 -15.44 4.78
C SER A 98 -7.52 -16.08 3.71
N ASP A 99 -8.13 -16.51 2.60
CA ASP A 99 -7.37 -16.85 1.40
C ASP A 99 -6.51 -15.65 0.96
N PRO A 100 -5.21 -15.86 0.67
CA PRO A 100 -4.35 -14.76 0.30
C PRO A 100 -4.64 -14.33 -1.12
N VAL A 101 -4.46 -13.04 -1.38
CA VAL A 101 -4.54 -12.46 -2.72
C VAL A 101 -3.23 -11.74 -3.02
N TRP A 102 -2.73 -11.88 -4.24
CA TRP A 102 -1.51 -11.19 -4.64
C TRP A 102 -1.76 -9.68 -4.72
N ASP A 103 -0.85 -8.89 -4.16
CA ASP A 103 -0.89 -7.44 -4.30
C ASP A 103 -0.80 -7.07 -5.78
N PRO A 104 -1.83 -6.46 -6.38
CA PRO A 104 -1.81 -6.14 -7.79
C PRO A 104 -0.81 -5.04 -8.15
N VAL A 105 -0.30 -4.28 -7.18
CA VAL A 105 0.67 -3.18 -7.39
C VAL A 105 2.09 -3.73 -7.56
N SER A 106 2.52 -4.57 -6.62
CA SER A 106 3.88 -5.11 -6.58
C SER A 106 3.99 -6.49 -7.22
N ASN A 107 2.91 -7.29 -7.17
CA ASN A 107 2.82 -8.71 -7.53
C ASN A 107 3.92 -9.58 -6.91
N VAL A 108 4.41 -9.18 -5.73
CA VAL A 108 5.39 -9.94 -4.94
C VAL A 108 4.94 -10.21 -3.51
N GLU A 109 3.89 -9.53 -3.04
CA GLU A 109 3.35 -9.65 -1.69
C GLU A 109 2.00 -10.38 -1.71
N LEU A 110 1.76 -11.22 -0.71
CA LEU A 110 0.44 -11.78 -0.42
C LEU A 110 -0.26 -10.88 0.59
N LEU A 111 -1.46 -10.44 0.22
CA LEU A 111 -2.36 -9.70 1.08
C LEU A 111 -3.35 -10.66 1.71
N TYR A 112 -3.51 -10.58 3.02
CA TYR A 112 -4.40 -11.44 3.78
C TYR A 112 -4.85 -10.73 5.06
N THR A 113 -5.88 -11.26 5.68
CA THR A 113 -6.32 -10.88 7.02
C THR A 113 -6.49 -12.13 7.87
N TYR A 114 -6.52 -11.96 9.19
CA TYR A 114 -6.92 -13.03 10.09
C TYR A 114 -7.85 -12.46 11.17
N ARG A 115 -8.75 -13.31 11.66
CA ARG A 115 -9.71 -12.98 12.72
C ARG A 115 -9.75 -14.08 13.77
N ARG A 116 -9.97 -13.72 15.04
CA ARG A 116 -10.07 -14.71 16.12
C ARG A 116 -11.36 -15.52 15.99
N VAL A 117 -11.27 -16.84 16.04
CA VAL A 117 -12.45 -17.72 15.99
C VAL A 117 -13.23 -17.60 17.31
N GLY A 118 -14.55 -17.45 17.22
CA GLY A 118 -15.41 -17.35 18.40
C GLY A 118 -15.37 -16.01 19.15
N ALA A 119 -14.59 -15.02 18.69
CA ALA A 119 -14.67 -13.67 19.22
C ALA A 119 -15.89 -12.94 18.61
N ALA A 120 -16.70 -12.29 19.46
CA ALA A 120 -17.65 -11.30 18.97
C ALA A 120 -16.88 -10.19 18.26
N LEU A 121 -17.37 -9.72 17.11
CA LEU A 121 -16.80 -8.56 16.45
C LEU A 121 -16.74 -7.42 17.48
N PRO A 122 -15.58 -6.78 17.69
CA PRO A 122 -15.49 -5.67 18.61
C PRO A 122 -16.52 -4.64 18.17
N SER A 123 -17.50 -4.39 19.03
CA SER A 123 -18.42 -3.27 18.85
C SER A 123 -17.56 -2.03 18.68
N SER A 124 -17.84 -1.24 17.65
CA SER A 124 -17.05 -0.09 17.16
C SER A 124 -16.87 1.07 18.16
N ALA A 125 -17.01 0.83 19.45
CA ALA A 125 -16.96 1.78 20.54
C ALA A 125 -15.88 1.37 21.55
N GLY A 126 -14.69 1.97 21.42
CA GLY A 126 -13.67 1.98 22.47
C GLY A 126 -12.28 1.65 21.95
N ASP A 127 -11.51 2.70 21.66
CA ASP A 127 -10.08 2.67 21.36
C ASP A 127 -9.24 2.19 22.57
N GLN A 128 -9.39 0.93 22.98
CA GLN A 128 -8.43 0.28 23.87
C GLN A 128 -7.59 -0.68 23.04
N GLN A 129 -6.54 -0.12 22.44
CA GLN A 129 -5.45 -0.90 21.89
C GLN A 129 -4.76 -1.60 23.08
N PRO A 130 -4.74 -2.94 23.15
CA PRO A 130 -4.08 -3.64 24.23
C PRO A 130 -2.62 -3.18 24.30
N THR A 131 -2.20 -2.66 25.45
CA THR A 131 -0.87 -2.07 25.65
C THR A 131 0.24 -3.12 25.85
N GLU A 132 -0.12 -4.39 26.03
CA GLU A 132 0.79 -5.51 26.24
C GLU A 132 0.54 -6.60 25.17
N PRO A 133 1.58 -7.20 24.57
CA PRO A 133 1.42 -8.35 23.70
C PRO A 133 0.73 -9.47 24.49
N THR A 134 -0.42 -9.94 24.00
CA THR A 134 -1.03 -11.14 24.57
C THR A 134 -0.16 -12.35 24.24
N ASP A 135 -0.26 -13.42 25.02
CA ASP A 135 0.35 -14.72 24.67
C ASP A 135 -0.03 -15.16 23.25
N GLU A 136 -1.22 -14.77 22.78
CA GLU A 136 -1.69 -15.03 21.41
C GLU A 136 -0.88 -14.28 20.36
N ALA A 137 -0.55 -13.00 20.58
CA ALA A 137 0.25 -12.21 19.65
C ALA A 137 1.66 -12.80 19.50
N SER A 138 2.28 -13.17 20.63
CA SER A 138 3.61 -13.81 20.62
C SER A 138 3.61 -15.12 19.84
N ARG A 139 2.53 -15.92 19.94
CA ARG A 139 2.39 -17.18 19.19
C ARG A 139 2.18 -16.97 17.69
N ILE A 140 1.54 -15.87 17.28
CA ILE A 140 1.43 -15.51 15.86
C ILE A 140 2.81 -15.09 15.32
N ASP A 141 3.57 -14.30 16.09
CA ASP A 141 4.94 -13.92 15.73
C ASP A 141 5.83 -15.17 15.59
N ASP A 142 5.67 -16.17 16.47
CA ASP A 142 6.36 -17.46 16.36
C ASP A 142 5.98 -18.20 15.06
N CYS A 143 4.70 -18.19 14.66
CA CYS A 143 4.26 -18.76 13.39
C CYS A 143 4.91 -18.03 12.19
N GLU A 144 4.93 -16.70 12.22
CA GLU A 144 5.54 -15.89 11.17
C GLU A 144 7.04 -16.18 11.03
N ALA A 145 7.77 -16.18 12.15
CA ALA A 145 9.19 -16.50 12.19
C ALA A 145 9.47 -17.94 11.68
N SER A 146 8.63 -18.90 12.08
CA SER A 146 8.84 -20.33 11.80
C SER A 146 8.45 -20.76 10.39
N TYR A 147 7.53 -20.07 9.72
CA TYR A 147 7.01 -20.51 8.42
C TYR A 147 7.05 -19.47 7.29
N TRP A 148 7.01 -18.17 7.60
CA TRP A 148 6.71 -17.15 6.59
C TRP A 148 7.87 -16.18 6.32
N PHE A 149 8.33 -15.47 7.35
CA PHE A 149 9.11 -14.24 7.17
C PHE A 149 10.39 -14.43 6.34
N PRO A 150 11.28 -15.41 6.62
CA PRO A 150 12.49 -15.57 5.82
C PRO A 150 12.23 -15.97 4.37
N VAL A 151 11.22 -16.82 4.12
CA VAL A 151 10.83 -17.27 2.79
C VAL A 151 10.27 -16.11 1.96
N TRP A 152 9.35 -15.34 2.53
CA TRP A 152 8.81 -14.14 1.90
C TRP A 152 9.90 -13.09 1.62
N ALA A 153 10.80 -12.84 2.57
CA ALA A 153 11.87 -11.87 2.40
C ALA A 153 12.80 -12.22 1.24
N ILE A 154 13.13 -13.51 1.07
CA ILE A 154 13.95 -13.98 -0.05
C ILE A 154 13.20 -13.86 -1.37
N TYR A 155 11.96 -14.33 -1.41
CA TYR A 155 11.10 -14.20 -2.60
C TYR A 155 10.99 -12.75 -3.06
N ALA A 156 10.70 -11.83 -2.15
CA ALA A 156 10.55 -10.40 -2.44
C ALA A 156 11.87 -9.73 -2.87
N ALA A 157 13.02 -10.18 -2.35
CA ALA A 157 14.33 -9.66 -2.74
C ALA A 157 14.73 -10.06 -4.17
N ASP A 158 14.37 -11.27 -4.58
CA ASP A 158 14.75 -11.84 -5.88
C ASP A 158 13.72 -11.61 -6.98
N THR A 159 12.46 -11.36 -6.62
CA THR A 159 11.37 -11.19 -7.60
C THR A 159 11.21 -9.73 -8.01
N PRO A 160 11.32 -9.39 -9.31
CA PRO A 160 11.07 -8.04 -9.78
C PRO A 160 9.61 -7.62 -9.55
N THR A 161 9.42 -6.45 -8.94
CA THR A 161 8.09 -5.89 -8.74
C THR A 161 7.47 -5.44 -10.06
N HIS A 162 6.19 -5.78 -10.24
CA HIS A 162 5.41 -5.40 -11.40
C HIS A 162 3.93 -5.40 -11.06
N MET A 163 3.20 -4.44 -11.63
CA MET A 163 1.76 -4.42 -11.55
C MET A 163 1.17 -5.58 -12.35
N THR A 164 0.01 -6.06 -11.91
CA THR A 164 -0.83 -6.96 -12.72
C THR A 164 -1.16 -6.33 -14.07
N PRO A 165 -1.39 -7.13 -15.14
CA PRO A 165 -1.68 -6.59 -16.48
C PRO A 165 -2.86 -5.63 -16.51
N LEU A 166 -3.93 -5.93 -15.76
CA LEU A 166 -5.11 -5.07 -15.66
C LEU A 166 -4.78 -3.71 -15.02
N LEU A 167 -4.08 -3.72 -13.88
CA LEU A 167 -3.69 -2.49 -13.19
C LEU A 167 -2.71 -1.66 -14.05
N ALA A 168 -1.70 -2.32 -14.62
CA ALA A 168 -0.72 -1.68 -15.48
C ALA A 168 -1.37 -0.96 -16.67
N GLY A 169 -2.33 -1.62 -17.34
CA GLY A 169 -3.08 -1.02 -18.44
C GLY A 169 -3.89 0.21 -18.01
N ALA A 170 -4.60 0.12 -16.89
CA ALA A 170 -5.38 1.24 -16.34
C ALA A 170 -4.50 2.44 -15.95
N VAL A 171 -3.35 2.18 -15.31
CA VAL A 171 -2.39 3.21 -14.90
C VAL A 171 -1.76 3.89 -16.12
N VAL A 172 -1.32 3.14 -17.13
CA VAL A 172 -0.78 3.68 -18.38
C VAL A 172 -1.82 4.57 -19.06
N ALA A 173 -3.07 4.09 -19.19
CA ALA A 173 -4.15 4.87 -19.79
C ALA A 173 -4.45 6.17 -19.02
N CYS A 174 -4.44 6.12 -17.68
CA CYS A 174 -4.60 7.31 -16.85
C CYS A 174 -3.47 8.32 -17.06
N MET A 175 -2.22 7.85 -17.05
CA MET A 175 -1.05 8.71 -17.27
C MET A 175 -1.06 9.35 -18.66
N SER A 176 -1.43 8.60 -19.70
CA SER A 176 -1.57 9.14 -21.06
C SER A 176 -2.66 10.22 -21.15
N ARG A 177 -3.82 10.03 -20.51
CA ARG A 177 -4.88 11.06 -20.44
C ARG A 177 -4.42 12.34 -19.74
N ARG A 178 -3.46 12.23 -18.81
CA ARG A 178 -2.82 13.35 -18.11
C ARG A 178 -1.69 13.99 -18.91
N GLY A 179 -1.47 13.59 -20.16
CA GLY A 179 -0.47 14.17 -21.05
C GLY A 179 0.95 13.63 -20.87
N TYR A 180 1.14 12.56 -20.07
CA TYR A 180 2.45 11.91 -19.95
C TYR A 180 2.65 10.92 -21.09
N ASP A 181 3.80 11.00 -21.76
CA ASP A 181 4.25 9.95 -22.69
C ASP A 181 4.70 8.73 -21.87
N VAL A 182 3.88 7.68 -21.90
CA VAL A 182 4.11 6.42 -21.19
C VAL A 182 3.98 5.27 -22.19
N ARG A 183 5.02 4.45 -22.28
CA ARG A 183 4.97 3.19 -23.03
C ARG A 183 4.31 2.10 -22.17
N GLY A 184 3.67 1.12 -22.81
CA GLY A 184 3.11 -0.04 -22.10
C GLY A 184 4.18 -0.70 -21.21
N SER A 185 3.95 -0.70 -19.90
CA SER A 185 4.87 -1.22 -18.89
C SER A 185 4.08 -1.76 -17.71
N THR A 186 4.54 -2.88 -17.16
CA THR A 186 4.03 -3.43 -15.91
C THR A 186 4.77 -2.87 -14.68
N GLY A 187 6.00 -2.37 -14.84
CA GLY A 187 6.74 -1.77 -13.72
C GLY A 187 6.36 -0.30 -13.48
N PHE A 188 6.09 0.06 -12.22
CA PHE A 188 5.73 1.43 -11.84
C PHE A 188 6.85 2.43 -12.12
N GLY A 189 8.11 2.04 -11.88
CA GLY A 189 9.28 2.88 -12.15
C GLY A 189 9.32 3.36 -13.60
N GLN A 190 9.06 2.46 -14.55
CA GLN A 190 9.04 2.78 -15.97
C GLN A 190 7.86 3.70 -16.33
N VAL A 191 6.68 3.51 -15.71
CA VAL A 191 5.52 4.39 -15.88
C VAL A 191 5.87 5.84 -15.48
N VAL A 192 6.51 6.00 -14.32
CA VAL A 192 6.90 7.31 -13.80
C VAL A 192 8.22 7.83 -14.37
N GLY A 193 8.84 7.11 -15.31
CA GLY A 193 10.06 7.54 -15.99
C GLY A 193 11.32 7.50 -15.13
N ALA A 194 11.38 6.59 -14.15
CA ALA A 194 12.51 6.43 -13.26
C ALA A 194 13.80 6.06 -14.00
N ARG A 195 14.89 6.73 -13.64
CA ARG A 195 16.25 6.48 -14.14
C ARG A 195 17.08 5.93 -12.99
N ASN A 196 17.77 4.81 -13.21
CA ASN A 196 18.54 4.11 -12.16
C ASN A 196 17.71 3.85 -10.89
N GLY A 197 16.42 3.51 -11.07
CA GLY A 197 15.51 3.23 -9.97
C GLY A 197 15.04 4.47 -9.19
N TYR A 198 15.26 5.69 -9.71
CA TYR A 198 14.83 6.92 -9.06
C TYR A 198 14.00 7.81 -9.99
N ALA A 199 12.91 8.36 -9.46
CA ALA A 199 12.14 9.45 -10.07
C ALA A 199 11.66 10.41 -8.98
N GLU A 200 11.38 11.64 -9.36
CA GLU A 200 10.78 12.63 -8.46
C GLU A 200 9.81 13.56 -9.18
N GLY A 201 9.00 14.27 -8.40
CA GLY A 201 8.16 15.37 -8.86
C GLY A 201 6.79 14.95 -9.38
N ALA A 202 6.19 15.85 -10.17
CA ALA A 202 4.78 15.78 -10.58
C ALA A 202 4.40 14.48 -11.29
N ARG A 203 5.34 13.87 -12.03
CA ARG A 203 5.11 12.59 -12.72
C ARG A 203 4.94 11.43 -11.75
N VAL A 204 5.68 11.43 -10.63
CA VAL A 204 5.54 10.40 -9.59
C VAL A 204 4.20 10.55 -8.88
N GLU A 205 3.80 11.78 -8.53
CA GLU A 205 2.47 12.02 -7.94
C GLU A 205 1.34 11.60 -8.87
N ALA A 206 1.44 11.97 -10.15
CA ALA A 206 0.46 11.56 -11.14
C ALA A 206 0.38 10.04 -11.26
N GLY A 207 1.52 9.34 -11.23
CA GLY A 207 1.59 7.88 -11.22
C GLY A 207 0.91 7.27 -9.98
N ARG A 208 1.22 7.75 -8.78
CA ARG A 208 0.61 7.30 -7.52
C ARG A 208 -0.90 7.51 -7.51
N SER A 209 -1.36 8.68 -7.95
CA SER A 209 -2.78 8.99 -8.07
C SER A 209 -3.46 8.07 -9.09
N CYS A 210 -2.84 7.81 -10.25
CA CYS A 210 -3.38 6.87 -11.23
C CYS A 210 -3.45 5.43 -10.71
N VAL A 211 -2.45 4.98 -9.93
CA VAL A 211 -2.50 3.68 -9.24
C VAL A 211 -3.66 3.65 -8.25
N SER A 212 -3.78 4.66 -7.39
CA SER A 212 -4.87 4.75 -6.40
C SER A 212 -6.26 4.70 -7.04
N GLU A 213 -6.50 5.48 -8.10
CA GLU A 213 -7.75 5.47 -8.86
C GLU A 213 -8.05 4.10 -9.47
N ALA A 214 -7.04 3.46 -10.08
CA ALA A 214 -7.20 2.16 -10.71
C ALA A 214 -7.41 1.03 -9.67
N MET A 215 -6.75 1.11 -8.51
CA MET A 215 -6.94 0.21 -7.39
C MET A 215 -8.38 0.28 -6.88
N ALA A 216 -8.88 1.49 -6.62
CA ALA A 216 -10.25 1.69 -6.16
C ALA A 216 -11.30 1.17 -7.16
N ALA A 217 -11.02 1.32 -8.47
CA ALA A 217 -11.95 0.91 -9.52
C ALA A 217 -11.96 -0.61 -9.78
N HIS A 218 -10.80 -1.27 -9.74
CA HIS A 218 -10.65 -2.66 -10.18
C HIS A 218 -10.46 -3.67 -9.05
N TYR A 219 -10.12 -3.21 -7.85
CA TYR A 219 -9.79 -4.06 -6.71
C TYR A 219 -10.47 -3.58 -5.42
N PRO A 220 -11.80 -3.33 -5.43
CA PRO A 220 -12.50 -2.74 -4.28
C PRO A 220 -12.55 -3.67 -3.05
N ASP A 221 -12.44 -4.97 -3.26
CA ASP A 221 -12.59 -5.99 -2.21
C ASP A 221 -11.25 -6.50 -1.66
N LEU A 222 -10.12 -5.89 -2.05
CA LEU A 222 -8.83 -6.27 -1.47
C LEU A 222 -8.84 -6.01 0.03
N PRO A 223 -8.14 -6.84 0.82
CA PRO A 223 -8.07 -6.71 2.28
C PRO A 223 -7.36 -5.44 2.79
N TYR A 224 -7.07 -4.45 1.93
CA TYR A 224 -6.42 -3.20 2.29
C TYR A 224 -7.34 -2.29 3.12
N ARG A 225 -6.82 -1.85 4.28
CA ARG A 225 -7.34 -0.66 4.95
C ARG A 225 -7.00 0.58 4.10
N PRO A 226 -7.88 1.59 4.05
CA PRO A 226 -7.65 2.79 3.25
C PRO A 226 -6.33 3.46 3.66
N ILE A 227 -5.50 3.78 2.67
CA ILE A 227 -4.33 4.65 2.82
C ILE A 227 -4.85 6.01 3.30
N ARG A 228 -4.59 6.36 4.56
CA ARG A 228 -4.84 7.72 5.08
C ARG A 228 -3.68 8.63 4.77
#